data_AF-A0A1B8NV81-F1
#
_entry.id   AF-A0A1B8NV81-F1
#
_cell.length_a   1.000
_cell.length_b   1.000
_cell.length_c   1.000
_cell.angle_alpha   90.00
_cell.angle_beta   90.00
_cell.angle_gamma   90.00
#
_symmetry.space_group_name_H-M   'P 1'
#
loop_
_entity.id
_entity.type
_entity.pdbx_description
1 polymer ?
#
loop_
_entity_poly.entity_id
_entity_poly.type
_entity_poly.pdbx_seq_one_letter_code
_entity_poly.pdbx_strand_id
1 'polypeptide(L)'
;MTGNLWAMMITRAFSIVHQNRALRRLYRTSCGALLCIAFSTPALGDEHWQSLHDDVRRGELVELPVILDWLQAHYAGEILEVELERDDGSPTYEIEMLGPQGQVVEFEFDAGNGELVGMEGVNINAMRKAQ
;
A
#
# COMPACT_ATOMS: atom_id res chain seq x y z
N MET A 1 -24.05 29.01 -16.14
CA MET A 1 -24.83 28.01 -15.38
C MET A 1 -24.16 26.67 -15.65
N THR A 2 -23.13 26.36 -14.85
CA THR A 2 -23.14 25.34 -13.77
C THR A 2 -23.11 23.92 -14.36
N GLY A 3 -22.05 23.12 -14.23
CA GLY A 3 -20.80 23.30 -13.52
C GLY A 3 -19.93 22.07 -13.75
N ASN A 4 -18.76 22.26 -14.37
CA ASN A 4 -17.74 21.23 -14.52
C ASN A 4 -16.68 21.40 -13.42
N LEU A 5 -17.14 21.46 -12.17
CA LEU A 5 -16.30 21.72 -10.99
C LEU A 5 -16.00 20.45 -10.17
N TRP A 6 -16.52 19.28 -10.56
CA TRP A 6 -16.25 18.02 -9.86
C TRP A 6 -14.89 17.40 -10.23
N ALA A 7 -14.38 17.65 -11.44
CA ALA A 7 -13.14 17.03 -11.94
C ALA A 7 -11.85 17.77 -11.56
N MET A 8 -11.94 18.95 -10.92
CA MET A 8 -10.77 19.82 -10.67
C MET A 8 -10.49 20.08 -9.17
N MET A 9 -11.26 19.46 -8.25
CA MET A 9 -11.05 19.59 -6.80
C MET A 9 -10.34 18.39 -6.14
N ILE A 10 -10.19 17.24 -6.81
CA ILE A 10 -9.47 16.08 -6.21
C ILE A 10 -7.95 16.32 -6.20
N THR A 11 -7.42 17.18 -7.07
CA THR A 11 -5.96 17.37 -7.22
C THR A 11 -5.37 18.47 -6.31
N ARG A 12 -6.15 19.14 -5.44
CA ARG A 12 -5.60 20.21 -4.57
C ARG A 12 -5.99 20.21 -3.09
N ALA A 13 -6.55 19.11 -2.59
CA ALA A 13 -6.65 18.86 -1.14
C ALA A 13 -5.92 17.60 -0.66
N PHE A 14 -5.27 16.85 -1.56
CA PHE A 14 -4.61 15.57 -1.27
C PHE A 14 -3.13 15.69 -0.83
N SER A 15 -2.70 16.89 -0.41
CA SER A 15 -1.29 17.18 -0.08
C SER A 15 -1.02 17.37 1.41
N ILE A 16 -2.02 17.22 2.29
CA ILE A 16 -1.90 17.56 3.73
C ILE A 16 -1.90 16.32 4.65
N VAL A 17 -2.08 15.10 4.12
CA VAL A 17 -1.91 13.84 4.89
C VAL A 17 -0.72 12.99 4.41
N HIS A 18 -0.14 13.26 3.24
CA HIS A 18 1.00 12.49 2.72
C HIS A 18 2.38 12.88 3.27
N GLN A 19 2.46 13.88 4.16
CA GLN A 19 3.71 14.47 4.66
C GLN A 19 4.19 13.92 6.02
N ASN A 20 3.59 12.84 6.54
CA ASN A 20 3.94 12.35 7.89
C ASN A 20 4.04 10.82 8.06
N ARG A 21 4.11 10.04 6.96
CA ARG A 21 4.40 8.59 7.03
C ARG A 21 5.84 8.21 6.65
N ALA A 22 6.66 9.16 6.21
CA ALA A 22 8.10 8.94 5.95
C ALA A 22 8.98 8.85 7.22
N LEU A 23 8.40 8.78 8.43
CA LEU A 23 9.15 8.85 9.69
C LEU A 23 8.82 7.74 10.71
N ARG A 24 8.08 6.69 10.34
CA ARG A 24 7.66 5.63 11.29
C ARG A 24 8.34 4.27 11.17
N ARG A 25 9.25 4.05 10.21
CA ARG A 25 10.17 2.89 10.20
C ARG A 25 11.64 3.27 10.45
N LEU A 26 11.89 4.27 11.30
CA LEU A 26 13.26 4.60 11.73
C LEU A 26 13.44 4.64 13.25
N TYR A 27 13.01 3.61 13.98
CA TYR A 27 13.46 3.38 15.36
C TYR A 27 13.54 1.88 15.69
N ARG A 28 14.33 1.12 14.93
CA ARG A 28 14.88 -0.16 15.41
C ARG A 28 16.19 -0.52 14.72
N THR A 29 17.26 0.21 15.02
CA THR A 29 18.60 -0.35 15.30
C THR A 29 19.54 0.78 15.70
N SER A 30 19.89 0.83 16.99
CA SER A 30 21.06 1.58 17.49
C SER A 30 22.32 0.72 17.34
N CYS A 31 23.44 1.42 17.20
CA CYS A 31 24.84 0.98 17.30
C CYS A 31 25.53 0.45 16.03
N GLY A 32 26.25 1.37 15.37
CA GLY A 32 27.69 1.23 15.20
C GLY A 32 28.21 0.73 13.85
N ALA A 33 28.71 1.64 13.01
CA ALA A 33 30.11 1.67 12.53
C ALA A 33 30.25 2.52 11.26
N LEU A 34 31.28 3.38 11.27
CA LEU A 34 31.84 4.08 10.13
C LEU A 34 32.32 3.12 9.03
N LEU A 35 32.06 3.42 7.75
CA LEU A 35 33.07 3.34 6.67
C LEU A 35 32.63 4.10 5.41
N CYS A 36 33.42 5.09 5.00
CA CYS A 36 33.27 5.82 3.74
C CYS A 36 33.74 4.97 2.55
N ILE A 37 32.92 4.79 1.50
CA ILE A 37 33.38 4.76 0.11
C ILE A 37 32.28 5.38 -0.79
N ALA A 38 32.60 6.50 -1.43
CA ALA A 38 31.78 7.08 -2.48
C ALA A 38 32.01 6.30 -3.79
N PHE A 39 31.24 5.23 -3.99
CA PHE A 39 31.04 4.66 -5.32
C PHE A 39 29.82 5.35 -5.94
N SER A 40 30.03 6.08 -7.03
CA SER A 40 28.95 6.46 -7.93
C SER A 40 28.45 5.20 -8.64
N THR A 41 27.62 4.41 -7.96
CA THR A 41 26.83 3.36 -8.60
C THR A 41 25.88 4.02 -9.58
N PRO A 42 25.79 3.57 -10.84
CA PRO A 42 24.64 3.91 -11.66
C PRO A 42 23.42 3.42 -10.89
N ALA A 43 22.48 4.32 -10.64
CA ALA A 43 21.19 3.98 -10.07
C ALA A 43 20.51 3.01 -11.05
N LEU A 44 20.55 1.71 -10.74
CA LEU A 44 19.62 0.72 -11.26
C LEU A 44 18.23 1.05 -10.68
N GLY A 45 17.65 2.14 -11.15
CA GLY A 45 16.21 2.31 -11.11
C GLY A 45 15.66 1.59 -12.34
N ASP A 46 14.71 0.69 -12.09
CA ASP A 46 13.57 0.45 -12.98
C ASP A 46 13.68 -0.70 -14.00
N GLU A 47 13.92 -1.95 -13.53
CA GLU A 47 13.51 -3.19 -14.22
C GLU A 47 12.63 -4.11 -13.34
N HIS A 48 11.97 -3.59 -12.29
CA HIS A 48 11.27 -4.43 -11.30
C HIS A 48 9.90 -4.97 -11.77
N TRP A 49 9.22 -4.28 -12.68
CA TRP A 49 7.82 -4.59 -13.03
C TRP A 49 7.62 -5.88 -13.84
N GLN A 50 8.58 -6.26 -14.70
CA GLN A 50 8.48 -7.50 -15.48
C GLN A 50 8.53 -8.74 -14.58
N SER A 51 9.33 -8.69 -13.51
CA SER A 51 9.43 -9.79 -12.54
C SER A 51 8.10 -10.07 -11.86
N LEU A 52 7.28 -9.04 -11.57
CA LEU A 52 6.01 -9.24 -10.84
C LEU A 52 5.06 -10.22 -11.55
N HIS A 53 4.95 -10.08 -12.87
CA HIS A 53 4.06 -10.94 -13.65
C HIS A 53 4.59 -12.38 -13.67
N ASP A 54 5.91 -12.55 -13.70
CA ASP A 54 6.54 -13.87 -13.59
C ASP A 54 6.35 -14.50 -12.21
N ASP A 55 6.49 -13.72 -11.14
CA ASP A 55 6.32 -14.20 -9.77
C ASP A 55 4.89 -14.72 -9.54
N VAL A 56 3.88 -13.99 -10.05
CA VAL A 56 2.48 -14.46 -10.04
C VAL A 56 2.32 -15.73 -10.87
N ARG A 57 2.89 -15.78 -12.09
CA ARG A 57 2.84 -17.00 -12.94
C ARG A 57 3.50 -18.21 -12.28
N ARG A 58 4.57 -18.01 -11.50
CA ARG A 58 5.26 -19.06 -10.75
C ARG A 58 4.53 -19.46 -9.47
N GLY A 59 3.46 -18.74 -9.09
CA GLY A 59 2.73 -18.95 -7.84
C GLY A 59 3.51 -18.50 -6.61
N GLU A 60 4.51 -17.64 -6.79
CA GLU A 60 5.25 -17.00 -5.68
C GLU A 60 4.49 -15.82 -5.10
N LEU A 61 3.57 -15.24 -5.87
CA LEU A 61 2.64 -14.20 -5.42
C LEU A 61 1.20 -14.56 -5.77
N VAL A 62 0.27 -14.18 -4.91
CA VAL A 62 -1.16 -14.20 -5.17
C VAL A 62 -1.52 -13.10 -6.15
N GLU A 63 -2.43 -13.40 -7.07
CA GLU A 63 -2.99 -12.43 -7.99
C GLU A 63 -3.68 -11.28 -7.24
N LEU A 64 -3.27 -10.04 -7.48
CA LEU A 64 -3.88 -8.85 -6.87
C LEU A 64 -5.42 -8.82 -6.99
N PRO A 65 -6.06 -9.18 -8.13
CA PRO A 65 -7.52 -9.27 -8.21
C PRO A 65 -8.16 -10.16 -7.13
N VAL A 66 -7.52 -11.27 -6.74
CA VAL A 66 -8.02 -12.16 -5.68
C VAL A 66 -8.07 -11.43 -4.33
N ILE A 67 -7.03 -10.64 -4.03
CA ILE A 67 -6.95 -9.84 -2.80
C ILE A 67 -8.01 -8.73 -2.83
N LEU A 68 -8.15 -8.02 -3.95
CA LEU A 68 -9.12 -6.93 -4.09
C LEU A 68 -10.56 -7.43 -4.02
N ASP A 69 -10.87 -8.57 -4.64
CA ASP A 69 -12.19 -9.20 -4.57
C ASP A 69 -12.53 -9.60 -3.13
N TRP A 70 -11.58 -10.22 -2.43
CA TRP A 70 -11.75 -10.56 -1.02
C TRP A 70 -11.98 -9.31 -0.17
N LEU A 71 -11.15 -8.29 -0.34
CA LEU A 71 -11.23 -7.05 0.43
C LEU A 71 -12.56 -6.33 0.21
N GLN A 72 -12.99 -6.20 -1.05
CA GLN A 72 -14.26 -5.59 -1.41
C GLN A 72 -15.46 -6.44 -0.99
N ALA A 73 -15.34 -7.77 -0.86
CA ALA A 73 -16.40 -8.61 -0.31
C ALA A 73 -16.59 -8.37 1.20
N HIS A 74 -15.53 -8.06 1.94
CA HIS A 74 -15.56 -7.94 3.40
C HIS A 74 -15.71 -6.51 3.92
N TYR A 75 -15.27 -5.51 3.15
CA TYR A 75 -15.25 -4.11 3.57
C TYR A 75 -15.92 -3.20 2.53
N ALA A 76 -16.62 -2.18 3.02
CA ALA A 76 -17.25 -1.13 2.22
C ALA A 76 -16.31 0.07 2.13
N GLY A 77 -15.99 0.46 0.90
CA GLY A 77 -15.17 1.63 0.61
C GLY A 77 -14.68 1.64 -0.84
N GLU A 78 -13.91 2.67 -1.16
CA GLU A 78 -13.24 2.86 -2.44
C GLU A 78 -11.74 2.66 -2.27
N ILE A 79 -11.10 1.89 -3.15
CA ILE A 79 -9.64 1.70 -3.12
C ILE A 79 -8.96 3.00 -3.58
N LEU A 80 -8.03 3.49 -2.78
CA LEU A 80 -7.26 4.70 -3.06
C LEU A 80 -5.88 4.36 -3.64
N GLU A 81 -5.21 3.39 -3.05
CA GLU A 81 -3.83 3.04 -3.35
C GLU A 81 -3.58 1.55 -3.17
N VAL A 82 -2.64 1.02 -3.94
CA VAL A 82 -2.16 -0.36 -3.85
C VAL A 82 -0.65 -0.33 -4.05
N GLU A 83 0.09 -0.83 -3.07
CA GLU A 83 1.54 -0.99 -3.13
C GLU A 83 1.93 -2.45 -2.90
N LEU A 84 3.07 -2.85 -3.47
CA LEU A 84 3.72 -4.13 -3.19
C LEU A 84 5.09 -3.85 -2.60
N GLU A 85 5.23 -4.08 -1.29
CA GLU A 85 6.47 -3.90 -0.54
C GLU A 85 7.28 -5.21 -0.52
N ARG A 86 8.62 -5.07 -0.56
CA ARG A 86 9.58 -6.19 -0.60
C ARG A 86 10.83 -5.95 0.26
N ASP A 87 10.72 -5.25 1.37
CA ASP A 87 11.86 -4.85 2.21
C ASP A 87 12.17 -5.96 3.25
N ASP A 88 13.37 -6.54 3.15
CA ASP A 88 14.00 -7.50 4.09
C ASP A 88 13.15 -8.69 4.61
N GLY A 89 11.98 -8.96 4.02
CA GLY A 89 11.02 -9.96 4.49
C GLY A 89 10.13 -10.56 3.38
N SER A 90 8.99 -11.12 3.78
CA SER A 90 7.98 -11.62 2.83
C SER A 90 7.33 -10.47 2.08
N PRO A 91 7.10 -10.59 0.76
CA PRO A 91 6.42 -9.56 -0.02
C PRO A 91 5.02 -9.30 0.55
N THR A 92 4.61 -8.03 0.65
CA THR A 92 3.35 -7.63 1.26
C THR A 92 2.58 -6.68 0.35
N TYR A 93 1.28 -6.93 0.17
CA TYR A 93 0.37 -5.96 -0.45
C TYR A 93 -0.16 -4.99 0.60
N GLU A 94 0.07 -3.70 0.41
CA GLU A 94 -0.52 -2.63 1.22
C GLU A 94 -1.61 -1.96 0.40
N ILE A 95 -2.86 -1.98 0.90
CA ILE A 95 -4.03 -1.47 0.18
C ILE A 95 -4.73 -0.44 1.04
N GLU A 96 -4.77 0.82 0.59
CA GLU A 96 -5.54 1.86 1.26
C GLU A 96 -6.97 1.95 0.71
N MET A 97 -7.95 1.99 1.61
CA MET A 97 -9.37 2.12 1.30
C MET A 97 -10.02 3.30 2.03
N LEU A 98 -10.79 4.09 1.28
CA LEU A 98 -11.67 5.14 1.79
C LEU A 98 -13.05 4.58 2.14
N GLY A 99 -13.39 4.56 3.43
CA GLY A 99 -14.69 4.17 3.92
C GLY A 99 -15.78 5.25 3.73
N PRO A 100 -17.06 4.87 3.79
CA PRO A 100 -18.19 5.77 3.52
C PRO A 100 -18.38 6.91 4.54
N GLN A 101 -17.72 6.84 5.70
CA GLN A 101 -17.74 7.88 6.73
C GLN A 101 -16.43 8.70 6.73
N GLY A 102 -15.61 8.59 5.67
CA GLY A 102 -14.32 9.25 5.56
C GLY A 102 -13.19 8.55 6.30
N GLN A 103 -13.36 7.26 6.65
CA GLN A 103 -12.26 6.45 7.19
C GLN A 103 -11.21 6.25 6.12
N VAL A 104 -9.94 6.28 6.49
CA VAL A 104 -8.84 5.76 5.66
C VAL A 104 -8.25 4.59 6.42
N VAL A 105 -8.24 3.43 5.77
CA VAL A 105 -7.77 2.18 6.37
C VAL A 105 -6.79 1.52 5.41
N GLU A 106 -5.63 1.20 5.94
CA GLU A 106 -4.60 0.40 5.30
C GLU A 106 -4.83 -1.08 5.66
N PHE A 107 -4.87 -1.93 4.65
CA PHE A 107 -4.97 -3.37 4.78
C PHE A 107 -3.68 -4.00 4.25
N GLU A 108 -3.01 -4.77 5.10
CA GLU A 108 -1.76 -5.46 4.77
C GLU A 108 -2.05 -6.95 4.53
N PHE A 109 -1.69 -7.45 3.35
CA PHE A 109 -1.81 -8.86 3.00
C PHE A 109 -0.44 -9.47 2.70
N ASP A 110 -0.16 -10.66 3.23
CA ASP A 110 0.99 -11.45 2.78
C ASP A 110 0.80 -11.77 1.30
N ALA A 111 1.73 -11.31 0.45
CA ALA A 111 1.57 -11.44 -0.99
C ALA A 111 1.82 -12.87 -1.48
N GLY A 112 2.47 -13.74 -0.70
CA GLY A 112 2.74 -15.12 -1.07
C GLY A 112 1.55 -16.06 -0.84
N ASN A 113 0.72 -15.80 0.19
CA ASN A 113 -0.42 -16.64 0.53
C ASN A 113 -1.78 -15.93 0.53
N GLY A 114 -1.80 -14.60 0.46
CA GLY A 114 -3.00 -13.76 0.42
C GLY A 114 -3.71 -13.58 1.77
N GLU A 115 -3.07 -13.95 2.88
CA GLU A 115 -3.62 -13.77 4.22
C GLU A 115 -3.59 -12.29 4.62
N LEU A 116 -4.71 -11.81 5.18
CA LEU A 116 -4.74 -10.49 5.81
C LEU A 116 -3.92 -10.54 7.11
N VAL A 117 -2.77 -9.88 7.12
CA VAL A 117 -1.81 -9.88 8.24
C VAL A 117 -1.90 -8.62 9.11
N GLY A 118 -2.45 -7.54 8.57
CA GLY A 118 -2.49 -6.24 9.25
C GLY A 118 -3.65 -5.36 8.81
N MET A 119 -4.09 -4.49 9.72
CA MET A 119 -5.07 -3.44 9.46
C MET A 119 -4.74 -2.22 10.33
N GLU A 120 -4.49 -1.07 9.72
CA GLU A 120 -4.28 0.20 10.43
C GLU A 120 -5.27 1.26 9.95
N GLY A 121 -5.95 1.92 10.88
CA GLY A 121 -6.92 2.96 10.56
C GLY A 121 -7.93 3.22 11.67
N VAL A 122 -8.77 4.23 11.47
CA VAL A 122 -9.77 4.64 12.46
C VAL A 122 -11.14 4.11 12.07
N ASN A 123 -11.87 3.56 13.05
CA ASN A 123 -13.25 3.11 12.89
C ASN A 123 -13.46 2.06 11.76
N ILE A 124 -12.50 1.14 11.62
CA ILE A 124 -12.49 0.07 10.61
C ILE A 124 -13.76 -0.81 10.71
N ASN A 125 -14.23 -1.08 11.93
CA ASN A 125 -15.41 -1.92 12.17
C ASN A 125 -16.67 -1.41 11.46
N ALA A 126 -16.82 -0.09 11.27
CA ALA A 126 -17.94 0.49 10.56
C ALA A 126 -17.89 0.31 9.03
N MET A 127 -16.74 -0.12 8.49
CA MET A 127 -16.60 -0.49 7.08
C MET A 127 -16.95 -1.95 6.82
N ARG A 128 -16.89 -2.83 7.83
CA ARG A 128 -17.10 -4.27 7.63
C ARG A 128 -18.52 -4.56 7.16
N LYS A 129 -18.65 -5.30 6.06
CA LYS A 129 -19.94 -5.77 5.52
C LYS A 129 -20.48 -6.91 6.39
N ALA A 130 -21.80 -6.93 6.60
CA ALA A 130 -22.45 -8.08 7.21
C ALA A 130 -22.42 -9.25 6.21
N GLN A 131 -21.97 -10.42 6.67
CA GLN A 131 -22.02 -11.67 5.90
C GLN A 131 -23.44 -12.14 5.69
#